data_AF-A0A060ZD81-F1
#
_entry.id   AF-A0A060ZD81-F1
#
_cell.length_a   1.000
_cell.length_b   1.000
_cell.length_c   1.000
_cell.angle_alpha   90.00
_cell.angle_beta   90.00
_cell.angle_gamma   90.00
#
_symmetry.space_group_name_H-M   'P 1'
#
loop_
_entity.id
_entity.type
_entity.pdbx_description
1 polymer ?
#
loop_
_entity_poly.entity_id
_entity_poly.type
_entity_poly.pdbx_seq_one_letter_code
_entity_poly.pdbx_strand_id
1 'polypeptide(L)' 'MGGQDTAEIRAWAKENGYEVSDRGRVPATVREAYAKAN' A
#
# COMPACT_ATOMS: atom_id res chain seq x y z
N MET A 1 16.84 -2.93 4.12
CA MET A 1 15.64 -3.04 4.98
C MET A 1 14.74 -1.87 4.62
N GLY A 2 13.57 -2.11 4.01
CA GLY A 2 12.67 -1.04 3.53
C GLY A 2 11.54 -1.53 2.62
N GLY A 3 11.30 -2.85 2.58
CA GLY A 3 10.24 -3.48 1.80
C GLY A 3 9.08 -4.02 2.63
N GLN A 4 9.15 -3.93 3.96
CA GLN A 4 8.10 -4.44 4.85
C GLN A 4 6.87 -3.52 4.82
N ASP A 5 7.07 -2.20 4.88
CA ASP A 5 5.97 -1.22 4.82
C ASP A 5 5.16 -1.35 3.52
N THR A 6 5.83 -1.63 2.40
CA THR A 6 5.14 -1.81 1.12
C THR A 6 4.29 -3.06 1.05
N ALA A 7 4.64 -4.12 1.78
CA ALA A 7 3.84 -5.34 1.79
C ALA A 7 2.55 -5.16 2.60
N GLU A 8 2.65 -4.53 3.77
CA GLU A 8 1.51 -4.22 4.65
C GLU A 8 0.54 -3.24 4.00
N ILE A 9 1.05 -2.14 3.46
CA ILE A 9 0.22 -1.16 2.75
C ILE A 9 -0.47 -1.82 1.55
N ARG A 10 0.22 -2.72 0.83
CA ARG A 10 -0.36 -3.41 -0.32
C ARG A 10 -1.47 -4.38 0.08
N ALA A 11 -1.30 -5.12 1.18
CA ALA A 11 -2.35 -6.01 1.70
C ALA A 11 -3.60 -5.20 2.06
N TRP A 12 -3.43 -4.15 2.87
CA TRP A 12 -4.51 -3.24 3.24
C TRP A 12 -5.19 -2.63 2.01
N ALA A 13 -4.41 -2.17 1.05
CA ALA A 13 -4.90 -1.58 -0.18
C ALA A 13 -5.78 -2.55 -0.97
N LYS A 14 -5.32 -3.79 -1.15
CA LYS A 14 -6.05 -4.83 -1.87
C LYS A 14 -7.38 -5.17 -1.18
N GLU A 15 -7.40 -5.18 0.15
CA GLU A 15 -8.63 -5.37 0.94
C GLU A 15 -9.60 -4.19 0.87
N ASN A 16 -9.07 -2.97 0.75
CA ASN A 16 -9.86 -1.75 0.61
C ASN A 16 -10.28 -1.46 -0.86
N GLY A 17 -9.89 -2.32 -1.81
CA GLY A 17 -10.21 -2.16 -3.24
C GLY A 17 -9.33 -1.16 -3.99
N TYR A 18 -8.19 -0.77 -3.43
CA TYR A 18 -7.20 0.06 -4.11
C TYR A 18 -6.37 -0.75 -5.09
N GLU A 19 -6.13 -0.17 -6.28
CA GLU A 19 -5.30 -0.78 -7.30
C GLU A 19 -3.82 -0.66 -6.93
N VAL A 20 -3.25 -1.79 -6.49
CA VAL A 20 -1.83 -1.90 -6.17
C VAL A 20 -1.17 -2.91 -7.09
N SER A 21 -0.10 -2.50 -7.75
CA SER A 21 0.66 -3.38 -8.63
C SER A 21 1.28 -4.52 -7.83
N ASP A 22 1.22 -5.76 -8.33
CA ASP A 22 1.69 -6.98 -7.64
C ASP A 22 3.23 -7.13 -7.67
N ARG A 23 3.93 -6.28 -8.44
CA ARG A 23 5.40 -6.16 -8.43
C ARG A 23 5.79 -4.68 -8.52
N GLY A 24 6.52 -4.19 -7.52
CA GLY A 24 7.00 -2.81 -7.47
C GLY A 24 6.38 -1.95 -6.36
N ARG A 25 6.67 -0.65 -6.43
CA ARG A 25 6.32 0.35 -5.40
C ARG A 25 4.80 0.54 -5.30
N VAL A 26 4.30 0.66 -4.08
CA VAL A 26 2.91 1.06 -3.81
C VAL A 26 2.68 2.49 -4.31
N PRO A 27 1.56 2.78 -5.00
CA PRO A 27 1.21 4.14 -5.42
C PRO A 27 1.18 5.11 -4.25
N ALA A 28 1.60 6.36 -4.47
CA ALA A 28 1.57 7.40 -3.46
C ALA A 28 0.16 7.59 -2.88
N THR A 29 -0.87 7.54 -3.73
CA THR A 29 -2.29 7.62 -3.34
C THR A 29 -2.69 6.58 -2.30
N VAL A 30 -2.21 5.34 -2.44
CA VAL A 30 -2.49 4.25 -1.50
C VAL A 30 -1.70 4.43 -0.20
N ARG A 31 -0.44 4.84 -0.32
CA ARG A 31 0.42 5.15 0.84
C ARG A 31 -0.15 6.29 1.68
N GLU A 32 -0.65 7.34 1.05
CA GLU A 32 -1.31 8.47 1.71
C GLU A 32 -2.63 8.05 2.33
N ALA A 33 -3.42 7.21 1.65
CA ALA A 33 -4.67 6.69 2.22
C ALA A 33 -4.41 5.82 3.46
N TYR A 34 -3.39 4.97 3.42
CA TYR A 34 -2.97 4.16 4.57
C TYR A 34 -2.46 5.01 5.74
N ALA A 35 -1.68 6.05 5.43
CA ALA A 35 -1.17 7.00 6.43
C ALA A 35 -2.25 7.94 6.98
N LYS A 36 -3.37 8.13 6.28
CA LYS A 36 -4.55 8.84 6.80
C LYS A 36 -5.47 7.94 7.64
N ALA A 37 -5.45 6.64 7.38
CA ALA A 37 -6.27 5.67 8.08
C ALA A 37 -5.63 5.20 9.41
N ASN A 38 -4.35 5.46 9.62
CA ASN A 38 -3.60 5.25 10.88
C ASN A 38 -3.28 6.60 11.54
#